data_AF-A0A9J6ELA4-F1
#
_entry.id   AF-A0A9J6ELA4-F1
#
_cell.length_a   1.000
_cell.length_b   1.000
_cell.length_c   1.000
_cell.angle_alpha   90.00
_cell.angle_beta   90.00
_cell.angle_gamma   90.00
#
_symmetry.space_group_name_H-M   'P 1'
#
loop_
_entity.id
_entity.type
_entity.pdbx_description
1 polymer ?
#
loop_
_entity_poly.entity_id
_entity_poly.type
_entity_poly.pdbx_seq_one_letter_code
_entity_poly.pdbx_strand_id
1 'polypeptide(L)'
;MEAKCSMSVSCAISPILGRPGGLRTGGGPRSSSPGVDAASNCGGHLLRGRLTSSPGPNNVHFTSLHHCNAFQKMSSSVADQQAAVEGLLHRLVPQWESQITLHVFQGAKEQRGDMFVVETFNNSVSITGSSGVAVATGLYYYLKKFCNVHVSWSGSQTKTATGKPPLVPEPIVINLNGRFRYYQNVCTASYSTVWWNWTRWEQEIDWMALNGINLPLAFTGQEEIWKRTFLKLGVKQAEIDEFFSGPTFWHGKQRMGNFRGFGGPLPESWHVQQVQLQHRILKRMREFGMMPVLPAFAGHVPRAVEKLFPNTSMSRTCWQAFEERYAWNISFVQDSGKAVFTALTEVDPEAVWVMQGWLFINDPFYWTPQRAKALLRSVPQGRLLILDLSSERQPVYEKLSMFYGQPFIWNMLLNYGGVLGMYGSLNSVNEGPFNASKANDSTMVGTGLTPEGINQNDVMFEFMSENAWRSSPVNISEWIDNYALRRYGKENVNATSAWRHLAVRHCGYG
;
A
#
# COMPACT_ATOMS: atom_id res chain seq x y z
N MET A 1 -9.29 24.44 -23.71
CA MET A 1 -8.72 24.56 -22.35
C MET A 1 -7.46 23.71 -22.33
N GLU A 2 -6.28 24.32 -22.35
CA GLU A 2 -5.00 23.59 -22.47
C GLU A 2 -4.51 23.12 -21.09
N ALA A 3 -4.34 21.80 -20.93
CA ALA A 3 -3.63 21.23 -19.80
C ALA A 3 -2.14 21.64 -19.86
N LYS A 4 -1.63 22.35 -18.85
CA LYS A 4 -0.23 22.79 -18.80
C LYS A 4 0.71 21.59 -18.49
N CYS A 5 1.58 21.20 -19.44
CA CYS A 5 2.50 20.05 -19.32
C CYS A 5 3.56 20.21 -18.23
N SER A 6 3.88 19.18 -17.45
CA SER A 6 4.90 19.13 -16.38
C SER A 6 6.33 18.95 -16.92
N MET A 7 7.35 19.00 -16.06
CA MET A 7 8.73 18.64 -16.40
C MET A 7 9.24 17.52 -15.50
N SER A 8 10.06 16.65 -16.07
CA SER A 8 10.78 15.59 -15.37
C SER A 8 12.28 15.74 -15.62
N VAL A 9 13.08 15.57 -14.58
CA VAL A 9 14.54 15.46 -14.73
C VAL A 9 14.86 14.06 -15.25
N SER A 10 15.63 13.99 -16.33
CA SER A 10 16.14 12.73 -16.86
C SER A 10 17.50 12.48 -16.20
N CYS A 11 17.54 11.62 -15.17
CA CYS A 11 18.79 11.20 -14.56
C CYS A 11 19.53 10.21 -15.48
N ALA A 12 20.14 10.71 -16.54
CA ALA A 12 21.25 10.01 -17.18
C ALA A 12 22.50 10.30 -16.34
N ILE A 13 22.94 9.33 -15.53
CA ILE A 13 24.21 9.43 -14.81
C ILE A 13 25.32 9.37 -15.87
N SER A 14 25.85 10.53 -16.27
CA SER A 14 27.18 10.59 -16.88
C SER A 14 28.22 10.55 -15.75
N PRO A 15 29.22 9.65 -15.82
CA PRO A 15 30.25 9.58 -14.80
C PRO A 15 31.22 10.75 -15.01
N ILE A 16 30.99 11.87 -14.33
CA ILE A 16 32.04 12.89 -14.16
C ILE A 16 32.90 12.43 -12.97
N LEU A 17 33.71 11.40 -13.20
CA LEU A 17 34.88 11.14 -12.37
C LEU A 17 35.99 12.05 -12.89
N GLY A 18 36.19 13.16 -12.18
CA GLY A 18 37.40 13.97 -12.33
C GLY A 18 38.62 13.09 -12.05
N ARG A 19 39.56 13.05 -13.00
CA ARG A 19 40.94 12.65 -12.72
C ARG A 19 41.84 13.88 -12.78
N PRO A 20 42.72 14.07 -11.78
CA PRO A 20 43.62 15.22 -11.72
C PRO A 20 44.72 15.10 -12.79
N GLY A 21 45.21 16.26 -13.22
CA GLY A 21 46.25 16.38 -14.22
C GLY A 21 47.55 15.65 -13.87
N GLY A 22 48.17 15.10 -14.91
CA GLY A 22 49.50 14.52 -14.86
C GLY A 22 50.06 14.40 -16.27
N LEU A 23 50.85 15.40 -16.66
CA LEU A 23 51.74 15.33 -17.82
C LEU A 23 52.68 14.12 -17.68
N ARG A 24 52.78 13.28 -18.71
CA ARG A 24 54.07 12.77 -19.21
C ARG A 24 53.95 12.12 -20.59
N THR A 25 55.05 12.28 -21.30
CA THR A 25 55.35 12.09 -22.72
C THR A 25 55.68 10.65 -23.10
N GLY A 26 55.44 10.28 -24.37
CA GLY A 26 56.40 9.50 -25.17
C GLY A 26 55.95 8.14 -25.71
N GLY A 27 55.87 8.03 -27.05
CA GLY A 27 56.57 6.97 -27.81
C GLY A 27 55.80 5.74 -28.28
N GLY A 28 55.25 5.80 -29.51
CA GLY A 28 55.50 4.83 -30.62
C GLY A 28 54.99 3.37 -30.57
N PRO A 29 54.86 2.69 -31.73
CA PRO A 29 53.75 1.76 -32.01
C PRO A 29 54.16 0.32 -32.40
N ARG A 30 53.18 -0.63 -32.44
CA ARG A 30 53.07 -1.89 -33.27
C ARG A 30 52.04 -2.86 -32.63
N SER A 31 50.91 -3.19 -33.27
CA SER A 31 50.60 -4.17 -34.34
C SER A 31 50.30 -5.61 -33.85
N SER A 32 49.33 -6.24 -34.55
CA SER A 32 48.96 -7.67 -34.67
C SER A 32 48.09 -8.37 -33.62
N SER A 33 46.84 -8.67 -34.01
CA SER A 33 46.03 -9.87 -33.67
C SER A 33 46.63 -11.15 -34.32
N PRO A 34 46.01 -12.36 -34.26
CA PRO A 34 44.94 -12.93 -33.40
C PRO A 34 45.29 -14.34 -32.86
N GLY A 35 44.40 -15.00 -32.11
CA GLY A 35 44.58 -16.43 -31.77
C GLY A 35 43.46 -17.03 -30.94
N VAL A 36 42.62 -17.83 -31.60
CA VAL A 36 41.62 -18.75 -31.06
C VAL A 36 42.36 -20.03 -30.65
N ASP A 37 42.05 -20.63 -29.50
CA ASP A 37 41.81 -22.08 -29.40
C ASP A 37 41.34 -22.51 -28.00
N ALA A 38 40.32 -23.38 -28.05
CA ALA A 38 39.79 -24.18 -26.97
C ALA A 38 40.57 -25.50 -26.87
N ALA A 39 40.69 -26.08 -25.67
CA ALA A 39 40.31 -27.46 -25.37
C ALA A 39 40.84 -27.96 -24.01
N SER A 40 39.98 -28.76 -23.37
CA SER A 40 40.28 -29.91 -22.51
C SER A 40 40.63 -29.67 -21.03
N ASN A 41 40.25 -30.53 -20.08
CA ASN A 41 39.08 -31.38 -19.86
C ASN A 41 39.19 -31.92 -18.41
N CYS A 42 38.08 -32.46 -17.89
CA CYS A 42 37.99 -33.55 -16.89
C CYS A 42 38.12 -33.33 -15.36
N GLY A 43 37.05 -33.79 -14.67
CA GLY A 43 37.08 -34.50 -13.37
C GLY A 43 36.51 -33.70 -12.19
N GLY A 44 35.35 -33.95 -11.57
CA GLY A 44 34.51 -35.14 -11.48
C GLY A 44 34.60 -35.78 -10.08
N HIS A 45 33.72 -35.43 -9.13
CA HIS A 45 33.42 -36.27 -7.96
C HIS A 45 31.96 -36.13 -7.51
N LEU A 46 31.21 -37.23 -7.65
CA LEU A 46 29.88 -37.50 -7.11
C LEU A 46 29.97 -37.93 -5.64
N LEU A 47 29.07 -37.43 -4.79
CA LEU A 47 28.63 -38.13 -3.58
C LEU A 47 27.10 -38.13 -3.49
N ARG A 48 26.53 -39.34 -3.53
CA ARG A 48 25.13 -39.67 -3.26
C ARG A 48 24.84 -39.53 -1.78
N GLY A 49 23.78 -38.82 -1.43
CA GLY A 49 23.12 -38.90 -0.12
C GLY A 49 21.62 -39.14 -0.31
N ARG A 50 21.12 -40.30 0.15
CA ARG A 50 19.70 -40.63 0.27
C ARG A 50 19.02 -39.65 1.23
N LEU A 51 17.89 -39.05 0.83
CA LEU A 51 16.91 -38.48 1.74
C LEU A 51 15.59 -39.22 1.56
N THR A 52 15.31 -40.12 2.49
CA THR A 52 14.00 -40.72 2.72
C THR A 52 13.37 -40.02 3.92
N SER A 53 12.37 -39.16 3.67
CA SER A 53 11.34 -38.81 4.65
C SER A 53 10.20 -38.09 3.92
N SER A 54 9.04 -38.74 3.84
CA SER A 54 7.79 -38.13 3.38
C SER A 54 7.42 -36.90 4.22
N PRO A 55 6.93 -35.80 3.63
CA PRO A 55 6.15 -34.82 4.36
C PRO A 55 4.66 -35.16 4.25
N GLY A 56 4.01 -35.32 5.40
CA GLY A 56 2.54 -35.27 5.50
C GLY A 56 2.00 -33.87 5.17
N PRO A 57 0.67 -33.73 5.02
CA PRO A 57 0.06 -32.44 4.76
C PRO A 57 0.12 -31.59 6.03
N ASN A 58 0.23 -30.27 5.87
CA ASN A 58 0.24 -29.22 6.92
C ASN A 58 1.64 -28.78 7.38
N ASN A 59 2.28 -27.95 6.55
CA ASN A 59 2.93 -26.70 6.98
C ASN A 59 3.42 -25.96 5.72
N VAL A 60 2.66 -24.95 5.29
CA VAL A 60 3.05 -24.06 4.19
C VAL A 60 4.15 -23.14 4.72
N HIS A 61 5.41 -23.51 4.52
CA HIS A 61 6.54 -22.66 4.83
C HIS A 61 6.70 -21.57 3.77
N PHE A 62 6.38 -20.33 4.15
CA PHE A 62 6.73 -19.12 3.41
C PHE A 62 8.26 -18.91 3.43
N THR A 63 8.99 -19.59 2.55
CA THR A 63 10.47 -19.53 2.49
C THR A 63 11.03 -18.33 1.71
N SER A 64 10.21 -17.52 1.02
CA SER A 64 10.68 -16.36 0.25
C SER A 64 10.77 -15.03 1.02
N LEU A 65 10.35 -14.99 2.29
CA LEU A 65 10.26 -13.76 3.10
C LEU A 65 11.59 -13.22 3.68
N HIS A 66 12.73 -13.89 3.48
CA HIS A 66 14.03 -13.42 3.99
C HIS A 66 14.44 -12.04 3.45
N HIS A 67 13.90 -11.62 2.31
CA HIS A 67 14.22 -10.33 1.67
C HIS A 67 13.38 -9.14 2.17
N CYS A 68 12.39 -9.35 3.05
CA CYS A 68 11.53 -8.29 3.61
C CYS A 68 11.91 -7.90 5.06
N ASN A 69 13.12 -8.25 5.53
CA ASN A 69 13.60 -7.84 6.85
C ASN A 69 13.82 -6.32 6.97
N ALA A 70 13.87 -5.60 5.85
CA ALA A 70 13.95 -4.13 5.80
C ALA A 70 12.73 -3.42 6.41
N PHE A 71 11.58 -4.12 6.53
CA PHE A 71 10.45 -3.63 7.30
C PHE A 71 10.64 -3.97 8.79
N GLN A 72 11.64 -3.37 9.43
CA GLN A 72 11.72 -3.41 10.88
C GLN A 72 10.53 -2.61 11.44
N LYS A 73 9.72 -3.26 12.27
CA LYS A 73 8.51 -2.67 12.87
C LYS A 73 8.98 -1.49 13.72
N MET A 74 8.88 -0.28 13.20
CA MET A 74 9.04 0.95 13.98
C MET A 74 7.81 1.03 14.89
N SER A 75 7.81 0.23 15.96
CA SER A 75 6.65 0.09 16.83
C SER A 75 6.71 1.16 17.91
N SER A 76 5.62 1.90 18.05
CA SER A 76 5.26 2.55 19.31
C SER A 76 5.34 1.57 20.47
N SER A 77 5.50 2.08 21.69
CA SER A 77 5.58 1.21 22.85
C SER A 77 4.30 0.38 23.00
N VAL A 78 4.41 -0.80 23.61
CA VAL A 78 3.25 -1.66 23.88
C VAL A 78 2.18 -0.90 24.67
N ALA A 79 2.60 -0.04 25.60
CA ALA A 79 1.72 0.81 26.39
C ALA A 79 0.94 1.81 25.53
N ASP A 80 1.60 2.49 24.57
CA ASP A 80 0.92 3.44 23.66
C ASP A 80 -0.11 2.72 22.79
N GLN A 81 0.22 1.52 22.30
CA GLN A 81 -0.70 0.72 21.51
C GLN A 81 -1.91 0.26 22.31
N GLN A 82 -1.70 -0.16 23.56
CA GLN A 82 -2.80 -0.56 24.42
C GLN A 82 -3.73 0.62 24.72
N ALA A 83 -3.17 1.78 25.11
CA ALA A 83 -3.95 2.99 25.37
C ALA A 83 -4.73 3.47 24.13
N ALA A 84 -4.17 3.32 22.93
CA ALA A 84 -4.85 3.67 21.69
C ALA A 84 -6.11 2.81 21.45
N VAL A 85 -6.03 1.51 21.73
CA VAL A 85 -7.16 0.58 21.55
C VAL A 85 -8.18 0.71 22.69
N GLU A 86 -7.76 1.00 23.91
CA GLU A 86 -8.66 1.35 25.02
C GLU A 86 -9.47 2.62 24.67
N GLY A 87 -8.82 3.65 24.14
CA GLY A 87 -9.50 4.84 23.64
C GLY A 87 -10.47 4.55 22.48
N LEU A 88 -10.15 3.59 21.61
CA LEU A 88 -11.05 3.12 20.54
C LEU A 88 -12.28 2.41 21.13
N LEU A 89 -12.10 1.55 22.13
CA LEU A 89 -13.19 0.88 22.83
C LEU A 89 -14.14 1.92 23.46
N HIS A 90 -13.59 2.92 24.15
CA HIS A 90 -14.36 4.02 24.74
C HIS A 90 -15.23 4.76 23.70
N ARG A 91 -14.69 5.01 22.50
CA ARG A 91 -15.44 5.68 21.42
C ARG A 91 -16.55 4.81 20.80
N LEU A 92 -16.40 3.49 20.82
CA LEU A 92 -17.37 2.56 20.22
C LEU A 92 -18.47 2.12 21.18
N VAL A 93 -18.09 1.70 22.39
CA VAL A 93 -18.96 1.09 23.41
C VAL A 93 -18.44 1.46 24.81
N PRO A 94 -18.64 2.72 25.25
CA PRO A 94 -18.10 3.23 26.51
C PRO A 94 -18.55 2.43 27.74
N GLN A 95 -19.73 1.81 27.70
CA GLN A 95 -20.28 1.00 28.79
C GLN A 95 -19.48 -0.28 29.12
N TRP A 96 -18.58 -0.70 28.23
CA TRP A 96 -17.84 -1.97 28.35
C TRP A 96 -16.36 -1.81 28.67
N GLU A 97 -15.91 -0.58 28.89
CA GLU A 97 -14.51 -0.26 29.22
C GLU A 97 -13.99 -1.03 30.45
N SER A 98 -14.85 -1.26 31.45
CA SER A 98 -14.49 -2.02 32.65
C SER A 98 -14.75 -3.54 32.54
N GLN A 99 -15.30 -4.02 31.43
CA GLN A 99 -15.74 -5.41 31.24
C GLN A 99 -14.95 -6.14 30.16
N ILE A 100 -14.27 -5.40 29.28
CA ILE A 100 -13.39 -5.94 28.25
C ILE A 100 -11.96 -5.54 28.58
N THR A 101 -11.10 -6.53 28.73
CA THR A 101 -9.67 -6.31 28.95
C THR A 101 -8.93 -6.45 27.62
N LEU A 102 -8.07 -5.48 27.31
CA LEU A 102 -7.32 -5.42 26.06
C LEU A 102 -5.83 -5.54 26.35
N HIS A 103 -5.16 -6.49 25.71
CA HIS A 103 -3.74 -6.74 25.91
C HIS A 103 -2.98 -6.78 24.59
N VAL A 104 -1.93 -5.97 24.49
CA VAL A 104 -0.99 -6.03 23.38
C VAL A 104 0.26 -6.77 23.86
N PHE A 105 0.71 -7.77 23.11
CA PHE A 105 2.00 -8.42 23.34
C PHE A 105 2.92 -8.23 22.15
N GLN A 106 4.21 -8.05 22.41
CA GLN A 106 5.22 -8.17 21.37
C GLN A 106 5.55 -9.65 21.20
N GLY A 107 5.10 -10.24 20.09
CA GLY A 107 5.53 -11.57 19.68
C GLY A 107 7.05 -11.62 19.50
N ALA A 108 7.63 -12.82 19.58
CA ALA A 108 9.04 -13.03 19.29
C ALA A 108 9.37 -12.48 17.88
N LYS A 109 10.61 -11.99 17.66
CA LYS A 109 11.06 -11.42 16.36
C LYS A 109 10.83 -12.35 15.15
N GLU A 110 10.58 -13.64 15.41
CA GLU A 110 10.34 -14.71 14.43
C GLU A 110 8.86 -14.96 14.11
N GLN A 111 7.90 -14.42 14.89
CA GLN A 111 6.47 -14.50 14.56
C GLN A 111 6.15 -13.47 13.47
N ARG A 112 5.98 -13.96 12.23
CA ARG A 112 5.94 -13.14 11.00
C ARG A 112 4.54 -12.65 10.58
N GLY A 113 3.48 -13.00 11.30
CA GLY A 113 2.10 -12.59 11.02
C GLY A 113 1.45 -11.97 12.25
N ASP A 114 0.55 -11.01 12.05
CA ASP A 114 -0.26 -10.51 13.17
C ASP A 114 -1.26 -11.60 13.60
N MET A 115 -1.58 -11.64 14.90
CA MET A 115 -2.56 -12.57 15.45
C MET A 115 -3.35 -11.91 16.56
N PHE A 116 -4.57 -12.37 16.76
CA PHE A 116 -5.37 -12.01 17.92
C PHE A 116 -6.07 -13.23 18.51
N VAL A 117 -6.34 -13.15 19.81
CA VAL A 117 -7.04 -14.14 20.61
C VAL A 117 -8.19 -13.45 21.33
N VAL A 118 -9.37 -14.04 21.26
CA VAL A 118 -10.55 -13.60 22.03
C VAL A 118 -10.93 -14.74 22.97
N GLU A 119 -10.91 -14.47 24.27
CA GLU A 119 -11.19 -15.47 25.31
C GLU A 119 -12.00 -14.87 26.46
N THR A 120 -12.57 -15.73 27.30
CA THR A 120 -13.24 -15.32 28.53
C THR A 120 -12.35 -15.66 29.71
N PHE A 121 -11.97 -14.66 30.49
CA PHE A 121 -11.20 -14.83 31.72
C PHE A 121 -11.91 -14.16 32.89
N ASN A 122 -12.10 -14.88 34.01
CA ASN A 122 -12.77 -14.38 35.22
C ASN A 122 -14.09 -13.63 34.96
N ASN A 123 -14.96 -14.21 34.11
CA ASN A 123 -16.26 -13.63 33.75
C ASN A 123 -16.19 -12.26 33.03
N SER A 124 -15.02 -11.96 32.43
CA SER A 124 -14.75 -10.80 31.59
C SER A 124 -14.18 -11.25 30.24
N VAL A 125 -14.41 -10.48 29.18
CA VAL A 125 -13.85 -10.80 27.85
C VAL A 125 -12.45 -10.21 27.77
N SER A 126 -11.47 -11.04 27.40
CA SER A 126 -10.09 -10.65 27.19
C SER A 126 -9.75 -10.75 25.70
N ILE A 127 -9.15 -9.70 25.14
CA ILE A 127 -8.68 -9.68 23.75
C ILE A 127 -7.19 -9.39 23.76
N THR A 128 -6.41 -10.37 23.27
CA THR A 128 -4.95 -10.31 23.25
C THR A 128 -4.46 -10.31 21.81
N GLY A 129 -3.49 -9.46 21.44
CA GLY A 129 -3.00 -9.38 20.06
C GLY A 129 -1.57 -8.92 19.91
N SER A 130 -0.97 -9.22 18.74
CA SER A 130 0.44 -8.95 18.41
C SER A 130 0.78 -7.47 18.15
N SER A 131 -0.24 -6.62 18.01
CA SER A 131 -0.15 -5.18 17.78
C SER A 131 -1.49 -4.51 18.12
N GLY A 132 -1.49 -3.18 18.28
CA GLY A 132 -2.72 -2.41 18.49
C GLY A 132 -3.76 -2.64 17.39
N VAL A 133 -3.34 -2.68 16.12
CA VAL A 133 -4.23 -3.03 14.99
C VAL A 133 -4.82 -4.44 15.12
N ALA A 134 -4.04 -5.43 15.57
CA ALA A 134 -4.53 -6.79 15.75
C ALA A 134 -5.58 -6.86 16.87
N VAL A 135 -5.36 -6.17 17.99
CA VAL A 135 -6.34 -6.08 19.09
C VAL A 135 -7.60 -5.34 18.64
N ALA A 136 -7.47 -4.22 17.92
CA ALA A 136 -8.61 -3.49 17.36
C ALA A 136 -9.44 -4.35 16.40
N THR A 137 -8.78 -5.17 15.57
CA THR A 137 -9.46 -6.13 14.69
C THR A 137 -10.15 -7.24 15.49
N GLY A 138 -9.49 -7.76 16.53
CA GLY A 138 -10.09 -8.76 17.44
C GLY A 138 -11.32 -8.23 18.16
N LEU A 139 -11.28 -6.97 18.60
CA LEU A 139 -12.45 -6.26 19.15
C LEU A 139 -13.56 -6.16 18.10
N TYR A 140 -13.25 -5.75 16.87
CA TYR A 140 -14.27 -5.67 15.83
C TYR A 140 -14.83 -7.05 15.46
N TYR A 141 -13.99 -8.09 15.44
CA TYR A 141 -14.41 -9.47 15.21
C TYR A 141 -15.40 -9.94 16.28
N TYR A 142 -15.08 -9.71 17.56
CA TYR A 142 -15.96 -10.02 18.67
C TYR A 142 -17.31 -9.29 18.58
N LEU A 143 -17.26 -7.97 18.34
CA LEU A 143 -18.45 -7.14 18.21
C LEU A 143 -19.34 -7.57 17.04
N LYS A 144 -18.75 -7.98 15.91
CA LYS A 144 -19.50 -8.51 14.76
C LYS A 144 -20.14 -9.86 15.06
N LYS A 145 -19.38 -10.80 15.60
CA LYS A 145 -19.82 -12.20 15.75
C LYS A 145 -20.78 -12.41 16.91
N PHE A 146 -20.57 -11.72 18.03
CA PHE A 146 -21.35 -11.94 19.26
C PHE A 146 -22.37 -10.85 19.53
N CYS A 147 -22.12 -9.63 19.05
CA CYS A 147 -22.95 -8.47 19.37
C CYS A 147 -23.73 -7.92 18.17
N ASN A 148 -23.57 -8.50 16.97
CA ASN A 148 -24.19 -8.02 15.73
C ASN A 148 -23.94 -6.52 15.42
N VAL A 149 -22.79 -6.00 15.84
CA VAL A 149 -22.38 -4.62 15.57
C VAL A 149 -21.81 -4.51 14.16
N HIS A 150 -22.02 -3.35 13.53
CA HIS A 150 -21.46 -3.04 12.21
C HIS A 150 -21.01 -1.58 12.16
N VAL A 151 -19.81 -1.33 11.63
CA VAL A 151 -19.23 0.00 11.50
C VAL A 151 -18.87 0.25 10.04
N SER A 152 -19.47 1.26 9.42
CA SER A 152 -19.15 1.68 8.05
C SER A 152 -19.22 3.20 7.89
N TRP A 153 -18.74 3.72 6.76
CA TRP A 153 -18.75 5.16 6.48
C TRP A 153 -20.16 5.75 6.41
N SER A 154 -21.13 5.00 5.86
CA SER A 154 -22.51 5.49 5.71
C SER A 154 -23.34 5.40 7.01
N GLY A 155 -22.87 4.65 8.00
CA GLY A 155 -23.54 4.54 9.29
C GLY A 155 -22.99 3.38 10.13
N SER A 156 -23.09 3.52 11.44
CA SER A 156 -22.70 2.47 12.39
C SER A 156 -23.91 1.99 13.18
N GLN A 157 -24.05 0.67 13.30
CA GLN A 157 -25.00 0.01 14.17
C GLN A 157 -24.22 -0.52 15.37
N THR A 158 -24.39 0.13 16.53
CA THR A 158 -23.83 -0.31 17.82
C THR A 158 -24.89 -0.62 18.88
N LYS A 159 -26.18 -0.45 18.53
CA LYS A 159 -27.30 -0.48 19.49
C LYS A 159 -27.57 -1.87 20.08
N THR A 160 -27.07 -2.92 19.46
CA THR A 160 -27.19 -4.30 19.94
C THR A 160 -26.20 -4.61 21.07
N ALA A 161 -25.13 -3.84 21.22
CA ALA A 161 -24.15 -3.97 22.29
C ALA A 161 -24.67 -3.35 23.60
N THR A 162 -25.62 -4.03 24.25
CA THR A 162 -26.25 -3.58 25.51
C THR A 162 -26.07 -4.61 26.62
N GLY A 163 -26.11 -4.16 27.88
CA GLY A 163 -25.96 -5.04 29.03
C GLY A 163 -24.51 -5.51 29.23
N LYS A 164 -24.33 -6.79 29.59
CA LYS A 164 -23.01 -7.40 29.77
C LYS A 164 -22.50 -7.98 28.43
N PRO A 165 -21.19 -7.88 28.13
CA PRO A 165 -20.62 -8.47 26.92
C PRO A 165 -20.85 -9.99 26.93
N PRO A 166 -21.37 -10.58 25.84
CA PRO A 166 -21.53 -12.03 25.72
C PRO A 166 -20.22 -12.78 25.94
N LEU A 167 -20.23 -13.79 26.80
CA LEU A 167 -19.03 -14.60 27.06
C LEU A 167 -18.75 -15.51 25.88
N VAL A 168 -17.47 -15.67 25.57
CA VAL A 168 -16.99 -16.60 24.54
C VAL A 168 -16.77 -17.98 25.18
N PRO A 169 -17.37 -19.06 24.65
CA PRO A 169 -17.31 -20.39 25.25
C PRO A 169 -15.92 -21.05 25.13
N GLU A 170 -15.21 -20.81 24.03
CA GLU A 170 -13.87 -21.35 23.77
C GLU A 170 -12.93 -20.25 23.26
N PRO A 171 -11.63 -20.26 23.62
CA PRO A 171 -10.67 -19.29 23.10
C PRO A 171 -10.59 -19.33 21.57
N ILE A 172 -10.85 -18.19 20.93
CA ILE A 172 -10.78 -18.05 19.46
C ILE A 172 -9.44 -17.45 19.11
N VAL A 173 -8.59 -18.22 18.41
CA VAL A 173 -7.30 -17.76 17.90
C VAL A 173 -7.39 -17.55 16.39
N ILE A 174 -7.12 -16.33 15.93
CA ILE A 174 -7.11 -16.00 14.49
C ILE A 174 -5.73 -15.46 14.11
N ASN A 175 -5.14 -16.10 13.11
CA ASN A 175 -3.86 -15.72 12.54
C ASN A 175 -4.07 -15.01 11.20
N LEU A 176 -3.25 -14.00 10.93
CA LEU A 176 -3.26 -13.29 9.68
C LEU A 176 -2.68 -14.15 8.53
N ASN A 177 -3.33 -14.08 7.37
CA ASN A 177 -2.79 -14.60 6.12
C ASN A 177 -2.04 -13.48 5.38
N GLY A 178 -0.71 -13.46 5.53
CA GLY A 178 0.18 -12.44 4.96
C GLY A 178 0.78 -11.51 6.01
N ARG A 179 1.35 -10.39 5.57
CA ARG A 179 2.05 -9.41 6.44
C ARG A 179 1.40 -8.04 6.42
N PHE A 180 0.97 -7.57 5.25
CA PHE A 180 0.47 -6.21 5.07
C PHE A 180 -1.02 -6.16 4.70
N ARG A 181 -1.70 -5.15 5.23
CA ARG A 181 -3.03 -4.74 4.83
C ARG A 181 -2.93 -3.26 4.46
N TYR A 182 -2.86 -3.02 3.16
CA TYR A 182 -2.63 -1.68 2.60
C TYR A 182 -3.94 -0.92 2.43
N TYR A 183 -3.91 0.39 2.63
CA TYR A 183 -5.06 1.24 2.37
C TYR A 183 -4.69 2.59 1.74
N GLN A 184 -5.54 2.99 0.80
CA GLN A 184 -5.66 4.26 0.07
C GLN A 184 -4.96 4.29 -1.28
N ASN A 185 -5.65 4.91 -2.23
CA ASN A 185 -5.07 5.34 -3.49
C ASN A 185 -4.56 6.78 -3.34
N VAL A 186 -3.60 7.19 -4.17
CA VAL A 186 -3.21 8.60 -4.28
C VAL A 186 -4.40 9.47 -4.69
N CYS A 187 -5.31 8.92 -5.51
CA CYS A 187 -6.56 9.57 -5.91
C CYS A 187 -7.53 9.82 -4.76
N THR A 188 -7.54 8.96 -3.72
CA THR A 188 -8.45 9.09 -2.55
C THR A 188 -8.24 10.41 -1.84
N ALA A 189 -7.00 10.89 -1.80
CA ALA A 189 -6.66 12.16 -1.19
C ALA A 189 -7.26 13.37 -1.91
N SER A 190 -7.60 13.24 -3.20
CA SER A 190 -8.29 14.27 -3.98
C SER A 190 -9.80 14.10 -3.94
N TYR A 191 -10.31 12.89 -4.20
CA TYR A 191 -11.75 12.68 -4.38
C TYR A 191 -12.52 12.53 -3.07
N SER A 192 -11.86 12.22 -1.95
CA SER A 192 -12.55 11.94 -0.69
C SER A 192 -12.02 12.71 0.51
N THR A 193 -10.70 12.82 0.69
CA THR A 193 -10.14 13.31 1.97
C THR A 193 -9.70 14.78 1.99
N VAL A 194 -9.72 15.47 0.84
CA VAL A 194 -9.22 16.85 0.68
C VAL A 194 -9.80 17.85 1.70
N TRP A 195 -11.07 17.72 2.06
CA TRP A 195 -11.75 18.64 2.99
C TRP A 195 -11.89 18.11 4.41
N TRP A 196 -11.19 17.03 4.76
CA TRP A 196 -11.32 16.42 6.07
C TRP A 196 -10.59 17.22 7.14
N ASN A 197 -11.28 17.43 8.25
CA ASN A 197 -10.69 17.88 9.49
C ASN A 197 -10.13 16.70 10.30
N TRP A 198 -9.54 17.01 11.46
CA TRP A 198 -9.02 15.99 12.36
C TRP A 198 -10.09 14.99 12.82
N THR A 199 -11.29 15.45 13.16
CA THR A 199 -12.38 14.57 13.66
C THR A 199 -12.74 13.49 12.64
N ARG A 200 -12.83 13.84 11.35
CA ARG A 200 -13.10 12.84 10.31
C ARG A 200 -11.91 11.91 10.07
N TRP A 201 -10.68 12.41 10.15
CA TRP A 201 -9.48 11.57 10.06
C TRP A 201 -9.35 10.61 11.23
N GLU A 202 -9.70 11.02 12.45
CA GLU A 202 -9.73 10.15 13.63
C GLU A 202 -10.69 8.98 13.42
N GLN A 203 -11.91 9.25 12.94
CA GLN A 203 -12.87 8.21 12.58
C GLN A 203 -12.34 7.28 11.48
N GLU A 204 -11.62 7.80 10.49
CA GLU A 204 -11.03 6.97 9.44
C GLU A 204 -9.93 6.06 9.98
N ILE A 205 -9.05 6.57 10.85
CA ILE A 205 -7.96 5.77 11.43
C ILE A 205 -8.53 4.70 12.38
N ASP A 206 -9.60 5.01 13.10
CA ASP A 206 -10.34 4.02 13.89
C ASP A 206 -10.92 2.93 12.99
N TRP A 207 -11.57 3.30 11.87
CA TRP A 207 -12.06 2.34 10.88
C TRP A 207 -10.93 1.50 10.27
N MET A 208 -9.78 2.12 9.97
CA MET A 208 -8.57 1.42 9.52
C MET A 208 -8.13 0.37 10.55
N ALA A 209 -8.06 0.73 11.83
CA ALA A 209 -7.65 -0.18 12.89
C ALA A 209 -8.63 -1.35 13.07
N LEU A 210 -9.94 -1.10 13.06
CA LEU A 210 -10.98 -2.12 13.16
C LEU A 210 -10.97 -3.12 11.99
N ASN A 211 -10.65 -2.64 10.79
CA ASN A 211 -10.51 -3.45 9.59
C ASN A 211 -9.11 -4.05 9.41
N GLY A 212 -8.24 -3.84 10.40
CA GLY A 212 -6.92 -4.44 10.45
C GLY A 212 -5.89 -3.80 9.53
N ILE A 213 -6.09 -2.60 8.99
CA ILE A 213 -5.09 -1.94 8.14
C ILE A 213 -3.81 -1.62 8.93
N ASN A 214 -2.65 -2.01 8.41
CA ASN A 214 -1.35 -1.71 9.03
C ASN A 214 -0.37 -0.97 8.12
N LEU A 215 -0.69 -0.78 6.83
CA LEU A 215 0.16 -0.07 5.87
C LEU A 215 -0.65 1.03 5.14
N PRO A 216 -1.11 2.09 5.83
CA PRO A 216 -1.88 3.16 5.19
C PRO A 216 -0.98 4.17 4.47
N LEU A 217 -1.48 4.78 3.40
CA LEU A 217 -0.85 5.95 2.78
C LEU A 217 -1.02 7.20 3.64
N ALA A 218 0.04 7.99 3.84
CA ALA A 218 -0.01 9.22 4.63
C ALA A 218 0.59 10.39 3.83
N PHE A 219 -0.27 11.08 3.09
CA PHE A 219 0.13 11.98 2.02
C PHE A 219 -0.20 13.46 2.27
N THR A 220 -0.84 13.79 3.39
CA THR A 220 -1.25 15.15 3.78
C THR A 220 -0.03 16.05 4.03
N GLY A 221 -0.07 17.30 3.57
CA GLY A 221 0.94 18.32 3.89
C GLY A 221 2.29 18.24 3.16
N GLN A 222 2.44 17.37 2.15
CA GLN A 222 3.70 17.27 1.41
C GLN A 222 4.03 18.53 0.56
N GLU A 223 3.04 19.38 0.31
CA GLU A 223 3.19 20.64 -0.43
C GLU A 223 4.15 21.57 0.28
N GLU A 224 4.06 21.63 1.60
CA GLU A 224 4.92 22.45 2.44
C GLU A 224 6.36 21.94 2.42
N ILE A 225 6.55 20.62 2.38
CA ILE A 225 7.88 20.02 2.26
C ILE A 225 8.48 20.36 0.88
N TRP A 226 7.71 20.26 -0.19
CA TRP A 226 8.15 20.65 -1.53
C TRP A 226 8.44 22.14 -1.64
N LYS A 227 7.61 23.00 -1.04
CA LYS A 227 7.82 24.45 -0.98
C LYS A 227 9.16 24.78 -0.35
N ARG A 228 9.46 24.20 0.83
CA ARG A 228 10.75 24.39 1.52
C ARG A 228 11.92 23.93 0.67
N THR A 229 11.79 22.79 -0.01
CA THR A 229 12.83 22.27 -0.89
C THR A 229 13.08 23.20 -2.08
N PHE A 230 12.03 23.66 -2.76
CA PHE A 230 12.18 24.56 -3.91
C PHE A 230 12.69 25.94 -3.54
N LEU A 231 12.27 26.49 -2.39
CA LEU A 231 12.82 27.75 -1.88
C LEU A 231 14.33 27.62 -1.58
N LYS A 232 14.76 26.51 -0.98
CA LYS A 232 16.19 26.24 -0.76
C LYS A 232 16.99 26.07 -2.05
N LEU A 233 16.36 25.58 -3.12
CA LEU A 233 16.96 25.50 -4.45
C LEU A 233 17.03 26.84 -5.18
N GLY A 234 16.42 27.91 -4.64
CA GLY A 234 16.42 29.25 -5.24
C GLY A 234 15.23 29.54 -6.16
N VAL A 235 14.19 28.70 -6.16
CA VAL A 235 12.95 28.97 -6.90
C VAL A 235 12.16 30.08 -6.20
N LYS A 236 11.65 31.05 -6.97
CA LYS A 236 10.88 32.16 -6.42
C LYS A 236 9.49 31.69 -5.97
N GLN A 237 8.94 32.30 -4.91
CA GLN A 237 7.61 31.96 -4.38
C GLN A 237 6.52 32.00 -5.47
N ALA A 238 6.51 33.02 -6.33
CA ALA A 238 5.55 33.12 -7.43
C ALA A 238 5.62 31.95 -8.44
N GLU A 239 6.82 31.37 -8.66
CA GLU A 239 6.99 30.20 -9.54
C GLU A 239 6.55 28.90 -8.84
N ILE A 240 6.63 28.85 -7.51
CA ILE A 240 6.09 27.74 -6.70
C ILE A 240 4.56 27.79 -6.68
N ASP A 241 3.99 28.98 -6.53
CA ASP A 241 2.55 29.22 -6.54
C ASP A 241 1.93 28.88 -7.90
N GLU A 242 2.63 29.14 -9.02
CA GLU A 242 2.20 28.70 -10.36
C GLU A 242 2.38 27.18 -10.54
N PHE A 243 3.34 26.58 -9.85
CA PHE A 243 3.55 25.14 -9.92
C PHE A 243 2.42 24.39 -9.22
N PHE A 244 2.07 24.74 -7.99
CA PHE A 244 1.07 24.02 -7.20
C PHE A 244 -0.37 24.21 -7.73
N SER A 245 -1.06 23.10 -7.98
CA SER A 245 -2.50 23.08 -8.24
C SER A 245 -3.32 23.26 -6.97
N GLY A 246 -4.61 23.54 -7.16
CA GLY A 246 -5.56 23.68 -6.07
C GLY A 246 -5.76 22.38 -5.29
N PRO A 247 -6.33 22.47 -4.08
CA PRO A 247 -6.43 21.32 -3.15
C PRO A 247 -7.06 20.07 -3.78
N THR A 248 -8.13 20.23 -4.57
CA THR A 248 -8.87 19.13 -5.19
C THR A 248 -8.09 18.39 -6.26
N PHE A 249 -7.17 19.07 -6.95
CA PHE A 249 -6.45 18.57 -8.11
C PHE A 249 -5.03 18.10 -7.75
N TRP A 250 -4.51 18.65 -6.66
CA TRP A 250 -3.15 18.42 -6.20
C TRP A 250 -2.87 16.97 -5.83
N HIS A 251 -3.73 16.37 -4.99
CA HIS A 251 -3.42 15.12 -4.32
C HIS A 251 -3.40 13.90 -5.24
N GLY A 252 -4.32 13.83 -6.21
CA GLY A 252 -4.52 12.66 -7.05
C GLY A 252 -3.80 12.71 -8.39
N LYS A 253 -3.39 13.87 -8.91
CA LYS A 253 -2.88 13.96 -10.29
C LYS A 253 -1.61 14.79 -10.44
N GLN A 254 -1.43 15.87 -9.67
CA GLN A 254 -0.19 16.64 -9.78
C GLN A 254 1.02 15.90 -9.16
N ARG A 255 0.85 15.22 -8.02
CA ARG A 255 1.94 14.46 -7.39
C ARG A 255 2.49 13.35 -8.28
N MET A 256 1.66 12.83 -9.18
CA MET A 256 2.05 11.86 -10.21
C MET A 256 2.66 12.53 -11.46
N GLY A 257 2.87 13.85 -11.44
CA GLY A 257 3.43 14.59 -12.57
C GLY A 257 2.46 14.84 -13.72
N ASN A 258 1.14 14.63 -13.58
CA ASN A 258 0.22 14.69 -14.73
C ASN A 258 -0.10 16.12 -15.21
N PHE A 259 -0.21 17.09 -14.31
CA PHE A 259 -0.42 18.51 -14.63
C PHE A 259 0.13 19.41 -13.52
N ARG A 260 0.13 20.73 -13.76
CA ARG A 260 0.51 21.76 -12.78
C ARG A 260 -0.42 22.98 -12.78
N GLY A 261 -0.44 23.71 -11.68
CA GLY A 261 -1.01 25.06 -11.56
C GLY A 261 -2.53 25.21 -11.67
N PHE A 262 -3.26 24.13 -11.98
CA PHE A 262 -4.71 24.21 -12.17
C PHE A 262 -5.45 24.37 -10.83
N GLY A 263 -6.26 25.42 -10.69
CA GLY A 263 -7.03 25.69 -9.47
C GLY A 263 -6.21 26.20 -8.28
N GLY A 264 -4.91 26.49 -8.47
CA GLY A 264 -4.08 27.18 -7.48
C GLY A 264 -4.24 28.71 -7.54
N PRO A 265 -3.50 29.48 -6.72
CA PRO A 265 -2.46 29.03 -5.79
C PRO A 265 -3.02 28.54 -4.44
N LEU A 266 -2.19 27.82 -3.68
CA LEU A 266 -2.53 27.40 -2.32
C LEU A 266 -2.23 28.53 -1.33
N PRO A 267 -3.18 28.91 -0.45
CA PRO A 267 -2.93 29.94 0.55
C PRO A 267 -1.99 29.44 1.65
N GLU A 268 -1.25 30.34 2.31
CA GLU A 268 -0.34 29.96 3.41
C GLU A 268 -1.05 29.20 4.53
N SER A 269 -2.29 29.58 4.83
CA SER A 269 -3.12 28.92 5.83
C SER A 269 -3.33 27.43 5.54
N TRP A 270 -3.36 27.04 4.25
CA TRP A 270 -3.46 25.65 3.84
C TRP A 270 -2.22 24.86 4.27
N HIS A 271 -1.02 25.36 3.96
CA HIS A 271 0.24 24.70 4.31
C HIS A 271 0.36 24.46 5.82
N VAL A 272 0.06 25.48 6.63
CA VAL A 272 0.11 25.39 8.09
C VAL A 272 -0.87 24.34 8.62
N GLN A 273 -2.12 24.38 8.16
CA GLN A 273 -3.16 23.45 8.61
C GLN A 273 -2.85 22.00 8.20
N GLN A 274 -2.39 21.79 6.97
CA GLN A 274 -2.09 20.46 6.45
C GLN A 274 -0.90 19.80 7.16
N VAL A 275 0.14 20.57 7.50
CA VAL A 275 1.26 20.05 8.31
C VAL A 275 0.81 19.67 9.71
N GLN A 276 0.05 20.54 10.38
CA GLN A 276 -0.49 20.24 11.71
C GLN A 276 -1.38 18.99 11.69
N LEU A 277 -2.23 18.86 10.68
CA LEU A 277 -3.09 17.70 10.47
C LEU A 277 -2.28 16.43 10.25
N GLN A 278 -1.27 16.47 9.37
CA GLN A 278 -0.41 15.32 9.08
C GLN A 278 0.35 14.83 10.32
N HIS A 279 0.85 15.74 11.17
CA HIS A 279 1.48 15.33 12.42
C HIS A 279 0.53 14.55 13.34
N ARG A 280 -0.74 14.97 13.43
CA ARG A 280 -1.75 14.24 14.21
C ARG A 280 -2.09 12.88 13.59
N ILE A 281 -2.24 12.82 12.27
CA ILE A 281 -2.49 11.57 11.53
C ILE A 281 -1.35 10.58 11.77
N LEU A 282 -0.10 11.00 11.55
CA LEU A 282 1.07 10.14 11.74
C LEU A 282 1.21 9.67 13.19
N LYS A 283 0.93 10.55 14.16
CA LYS A 283 0.94 10.19 15.58
C LYS A 283 -0.07 9.08 15.86
N ARG A 284 -1.33 9.26 15.46
CA ARG A 284 -2.39 8.26 15.73
C ARG A 284 -2.19 6.95 14.98
N MET A 285 -1.72 7.00 13.74
CA MET A 285 -1.38 5.78 12.98
C MET A 285 -0.29 4.97 13.71
N ARG A 286 0.77 5.65 14.19
CA ARG A 286 1.85 5.01 14.97
C ARG A 286 1.37 4.55 16.34
N GLU A 287 0.48 5.28 17.01
CA GLU A 287 -0.15 4.87 18.28
C GLU A 287 -0.84 3.50 18.10
N PHE A 288 -1.53 3.23 16.99
CA PHE A 288 -2.09 1.89 16.71
C PHE A 288 -1.08 0.83 16.26
N GLY A 289 0.17 1.21 15.97
CA GLY A 289 1.19 0.32 15.42
C GLY A 289 1.14 0.17 13.89
N MET A 290 0.49 1.11 13.19
CA MET A 290 0.49 1.17 11.72
C MET A 290 1.81 1.76 11.20
N MET A 291 2.18 1.38 9.97
CA MET A 291 3.36 1.87 9.26
C MET A 291 2.91 2.77 8.10
N PRO A 292 2.88 4.10 8.29
CA PRO A 292 2.43 5.02 7.25
C PRO A 292 3.43 5.09 6.08
N VAL A 293 2.93 4.99 4.85
CA VAL A 293 3.71 5.17 3.61
C VAL A 293 3.82 6.67 3.31
N LEU A 294 5.06 7.17 3.23
CA LEU A 294 5.38 8.57 2.97
C LEU A 294 5.77 8.81 1.50
N PRO A 295 5.57 10.04 0.97
CA PRO A 295 5.94 10.38 -0.39
C PRO A 295 7.46 10.50 -0.55
N ALA A 296 7.93 10.30 -1.78
CA ALA A 296 9.33 10.43 -2.17
C ALA A 296 9.47 11.22 -3.49
N PHE A 297 10.69 11.63 -3.81
CA PHE A 297 10.98 12.27 -5.09
C PHE A 297 11.04 11.26 -6.22
N ALA A 298 10.30 11.52 -7.30
CA ALA A 298 10.26 10.66 -8.49
C ALA A 298 10.79 11.35 -9.76
N GLY A 299 11.44 12.53 -9.65
CA GLY A 299 12.03 13.24 -10.78
C GLY A 299 11.26 14.47 -11.29
N HIS A 300 10.03 14.71 -10.82
CA HIS A 300 9.21 15.84 -11.29
C HIS A 300 9.59 17.18 -10.63
N VAL A 301 9.84 18.21 -11.44
CA VAL A 301 10.31 19.52 -10.97
C VAL A 301 9.58 20.71 -11.62
N PRO A 302 9.54 21.89 -10.96
CA PRO A 302 9.03 23.12 -11.57
C PRO A 302 9.86 23.57 -12.78
N ARG A 303 9.22 24.30 -13.71
CA ARG A 303 9.91 24.91 -14.88
C ARG A 303 11.04 25.86 -14.49
N ALA A 304 10.92 26.51 -13.34
CA ALA A 304 11.96 27.38 -12.80
C ALA A 304 13.31 26.67 -12.60
N VAL A 305 13.30 25.35 -12.35
CA VAL A 305 14.53 24.58 -12.12
C VAL A 305 15.38 24.48 -13.38
N GLU A 306 14.78 24.48 -14.59
CA GLU A 306 15.51 24.53 -15.87
C GLU A 306 16.32 25.84 -16.00
N LYS A 307 15.77 26.96 -15.50
CA LYS A 307 16.48 28.25 -15.51
C LYS A 307 17.64 28.29 -14.50
N LEU A 308 17.49 27.60 -13.37
CA LEU A 308 18.49 27.57 -12.30
C LEU A 308 19.63 26.59 -12.60
N PHE A 309 19.31 25.49 -13.28
CA PHE A 309 20.26 24.42 -13.62
C PHE A 309 20.24 24.14 -15.13
N PRO A 310 20.80 25.06 -15.96
CA PRO A 310 20.74 24.95 -17.43
C PRO A 310 21.56 23.77 -17.99
N ASN A 311 22.49 23.24 -17.21
CA ASN A 311 23.35 22.11 -17.61
C ASN A 311 22.72 20.73 -17.30
N THR A 312 21.53 20.69 -16.72
CA THR A 312 20.86 19.44 -16.35
C THR A 312 19.93 18.98 -17.47
N SER A 313 20.03 17.70 -17.86
CA SER A 313 19.12 17.11 -18.84
C SER A 313 17.71 16.97 -18.24
N MET A 314 16.76 17.72 -18.79
CA MET A 314 15.35 17.67 -18.41
C MET A 314 14.49 17.36 -19.63
N SER A 315 13.42 16.60 -19.42
CA SER A 315 12.46 16.25 -20.45
C SER A 315 11.09 16.82 -20.06
N ARG A 316 10.37 17.37 -21.05
CA ARG A 316 9.01 17.86 -20.84
C ARG A 316 8.04 16.71 -20.99
N THR A 317 7.11 16.58 -20.04
CA THR A 317 6.12 15.51 -20.02
C THR A 317 4.73 16.11 -20.06
N CYS A 318 3.92 15.74 -21.05
CA CYS A 318 2.47 15.92 -20.99
C CYS A 318 1.82 14.58 -20.65
N TRP A 319 0.70 14.63 -19.93
CA TRP A 319 -0.13 13.44 -19.76
C TRP A 319 -0.49 12.90 -21.15
N GLN A 320 -0.16 11.63 -21.42
CA GLN A 320 -0.30 10.92 -22.70
C GLN A 320 0.61 11.38 -23.87
N ALA A 321 1.61 12.22 -23.66
CA ALA A 321 2.60 12.53 -24.70
C ALA A 321 4.01 12.60 -24.11
N PHE A 322 4.78 11.54 -24.39
CA PHE A 322 6.22 11.45 -24.17
C PHE A 322 6.94 11.73 -25.48
N GLU A 323 8.06 12.45 -25.46
CA GLU A 323 8.91 12.57 -26.65
C GLU A 323 9.41 11.18 -27.08
N GLU A 324 9.15 10.81 -28.35
CA GLU A 324 9.40 9.46 -28.89
C GLU A 324 10.84 8.96 -28.69
N ARG A 325 11.83 9.86 -28.56
CA ARG A 325 13.25 9.49 -28.46
C ARG A 325 13.65 8.82 -27.14
N TYR A 326 12.95 9.09 -26.04
CA TYR A 326 13.23 8.47 -24.73
C TYR A 326 12.25 7.35 -24.38
N ALA A 327 11.08 7.34 -25.00
CA ALA A 327 10.02 6.40 -24.72
C ALA A 327 10.46 4.93 -24.88
N TRP A 328 11.24 4.60 -25.92
CA TRP A 328 11.43 3.19 -26.27
C TRP A 328 12.68 2.51 -25.66
N ASN A 329 13.51 3.23 -24.89
CA ASN A 329 14.80 2.72 -24.41
C ASN A 329 14.70 2.00 -23.04
N ILE A 330 15.03 0.71 -23.01
CA ILE A 330 15.01 -0.13 -21.81
C ILE A 330 16.04 0.33 -20.76
N SER A 331 17.24 0.72 -21.19
CA SER A 331 18.30 1.18 -20.28
C SER A 331 17.88 2.47 -19.57
N PHE A 332 17.21 3.38 -20.28
CA PHE A 332 16.66 4.59 -19.68
C PHE A 332 15.67 4.30 -18.56
N VAL A 333 14.76 3.34 -18.76
CA VAL A 333 13.79 2.91 -17.73
C VAL A 333 14.51 2.33 -16.51
N GLN A 334 15.51 1.47 -16.74
CA GLN A 334 16.28 0.86 -15.67
C GLN A 334 17.07 1.91 -14.87
N ASP A 335 17.73 2.85 -15.54
CA ASP A 335 18.56 3.86 -14.90
C ASP A 335 17.71 4.90 -14.15
N SER A 336 16.52 5.22 -14.68
CA SER A 336 15.53 6.05 -13.98
C SER A 336 15.09 5.40 -12.66
N GLY A 337 14.76 4.10 -12.69
CA GLY A 337 14.40 3.36 -11.48
C GLY A 337 15.54 3.28 -10.46
N LYS A 338 16.79 3.06 -10.92
CA LYS A 338 17.98 3.10 -10.06
C LYS A 338 18.19 4.47 -9.43
N ALA A 339 18.01 5.56 -10.19
CA ALA A 339 18.22 6.91 -9.70
C ALA A 339 17.24 7.27 -8.57
N VAL A 340 15.95 6.94 -8.75
CA VAL A 340 14.93 7.14 -7.72
C VAL A 340 15.27 6.35 -6.45
N PHE A 341 15.61 5.07 -6.61
CA PHE A 341 15.94 4.23 -5.46
C PHE A 341 17.24 4.66 -4.76
N THR A 342 18.25 5.08 -5.51
CA THR A 342 19.52 5.59 -4.96
C THR A 342 19.24 6.81 -4.08
N ALA A 343 18.48 7.79 -4.59
CA ALA A 343 18.11 9.00 -3.84
C ALA A 343 17.35 8.69 -2.54
N LEU A 344 16.53 7.64 -2.52
CA LEU A 344 15.90 7.15 -1.30
C LEU A 344 16.94 6.62 -0.30
N THR A 345 17.80 5.72 -0.76
CA THR A 345 18.78 5.02 0.10
C THR A 345 19.94 5.87 0.57
N GLU A 346 20.23 6.98 -0.11
CA GLU A 346 21.22 7.98 0.33
C GLU A 346 20.81 8.64 1.65
N VAL A 347 19.50 8.78 1.90
CA VAL A 347 18.97 9.39 3.13
C VAL A 347 18.52 8.31 4.12
N ASP A 348 17.88 7.25 3.64
CA ASP A 348 17.39 6.14 4.46
C ASP A 348 17.88 4.78 3.90
N PRO A 349 18.97 4.21 4.43
CA PRO A 349 19.49 2.91 4.01
C PRO A 349 18.50 1.75 4.16
N GLU A 350 17.45 1.89 4.97
CA GLU A 350 16.39 0.88 5.16
C GLU A 350 15.15 1.10 4.29
N ALA A 351 15.12 2.18 3.47
CA ALA A 351 14.01 2.54 2.60
C ALA A 351 13.50 1.40 1.68
N VAL A 352 12.21 1.08 1.80
CA VAL A 352 11.51 0.24 0.83
C VAL A 352 10.63 1.13 -0.04
N TRP A 353 10.79 1.01 -1.36
CA TRP A 353 9.98 1.78 -2.31
C TRP A 353 8.63 1.09 -2.51
N VAL A 354 7.54 1.74 -2.11
CA VAL A 354 6.17 1.32 -2.46
C VAL A 354 5.78 1.92 -3.80
N MET A 355 5.48 1.08 -4.79
CA MET A 355 5.22 1.50 -6.17
C MET A 355 3.85 1.00 -6.66
N GLN A 356 3.08 1.86 -7.34
CA GLN A 356 1.82 1.48 -7.97
C GLN A 356 2.05 0.69 -9.28
N GLY A 357 1.37 -0.44 -9.43
CA GLY A 357 1.41 -1.27 -10.64
C GLY A 357 0.53 -0.79 -11.80
N TRP A 358 -0.25 0.29 -11.63
CA TRP A 358 -1.22 0.78 -12.63
C TRP A 358 -0.61 1.07 -14.00
N LEU A 359 0.64 1.51 -14.05
CA LEU A 359 1.35 1.77 -15.30
C LEU A 359 1.38 0.55 -16.24
N PHE A 360 1.48 -0.67 -15.69
CA PHE A 360 1.47 -1.92 -16.45
C PHE A 360 0.10 -2.28 -17.04
N ILE A 361 -0.97 -1.68 -16.52
CA ILE A 361 -2.35 -1.84 -17.01
C ILE A 361 -2.70 -0.73 -17.99
N ASN A 362 -2.34 0.51 -17.66
CA ASN A 362 -2.77 1.72 -18.36
C ASN A 362 -2.18 1.85 -19.76
N ASP A 363 -0.92 1.44 -19.94
CA ASP A 363 -0.25 1.48 -21.25
C ASP A 363 0.47 0.16 -21.53
N PRO A 364 -0.27 -0.88 -21.93
CA PRO A 364 0.30 -2.21 -22.16
C PRO A 364 1.19 -2.27 -23.41
N PHE A 365 1.04 -1.32 -24.35
CA PHE A 365 1.89 -1.24 -25.53
C PHE A 365 3.29 -0.72 -25.17
N TYR A 366 3.34 0.28 -24.29
CA TYR A 366 4.59 0.74 -23.72
C TYR A 366 5.17 -0.26 -22.72
N TRP A 367 4.38 -0.81 -21.81
CA TRP A 367 4.89 -1.68 -20.75
C TRP A 367 4.96 -3.15 -21.16
N THR A 368 5.86 -3.45 -22.10
CA THR A 368 6.20 -4.84 -22.45
C THR A 368 6.85 -5.57 -21.27
N PRO A 369 6.79 -6.92 -21.21
CA PRO A 369 7.46 -7.70 -20.15
C PRO A 369 8.95 -7.35 -19.98
N GLN A 370 9.65 -7.03 -21.07
CA GLN A 370 11.06 -6.63 -21.03
C GLN A 370 11.27 -5.28 -20.33
N ARG A 371 10.45 -4.26 -20.65
CA ARG A 371 10.53 -2.94 -20.00
C ARG A 371 10.08 -3.00 -18.54
N ALA A 372 9.01 -3.73 -18.26
CA ALA A 372 8.55 -3.97 -16.90
C ALA A 372 9.63 -4.65 -16.06
N LYS A 373 10.28 -5.70 -16.60
CA LYS A 373 11.40 -6.38 -15.94
C LYS A 373 12.57 -5.43 -15.67
N ALA A 374 12.91 -4.56 -16.61
CA ALA A 374 14.00 -3.60 -16.45
C ALA A 374 13.74 -2.60 -15.32
N LEU A 375 12.51 -2.09 -15.19
CA LEU A 375 12.11 -1.25 -14.05
C LEU A 375 12.15 -2.03 -12.74
N LEU A 376 11.50 -3.20 -12.68
CA LEU A 376 11.35 -3.97 -11.44
C LEU A 376 12.67 -4.55 -10.92
N ARG A 377 13.64 -4.79 -11.81
CA ARG A 377 15.01 -5.23 -11.48
C ARG A 377 16.01 -4.07 -11.33
N SER A 378 15.57 -2.82 -11.48
CA SER A 378 16.40 -1.65 -11.16
C SER A 378 16.64 -1.51 -9.65
N VAL A 379 15.78 -2.12 -8.84
CA VAL A 379 15.81 -2.10 -7.37
C VAL A 379 16.18 -3.49 -6.85
N PRO A 380 16.99 -3.60 -5.77
CA PRO A 380 17.28 -4.88 -5.12
C PRO A 380 16.01 -5.66 -4.74
N GLN A 381 16.13 -6.99 -4.71
CA GLN A 381 15.04 -7.89 -4.37
C GLN A 381 14.53 -7.62 -2.95
N GLY A 382 13.22 -7.43 -2.79
CA GLY A 382 12.60 -7.15 -1.49
C GLY A 382 12.64 -5.69 -1.03
N ARG A 383 13.27 -4.80 -1.82
CA ARG A 383 13.30 -3.35 -1.56
C ARG A 383 12.35 -2.54 -2.44
N LEU A 384 11.56 -3.22 -3.26
CA LEU A 384 10.45 -2.67 -4.03
C LEU A 384 9.19 -3.46 -3.70
N LEU A 385 8.20 -2.80 -3.09
CA LEU A 385 6.88 -3.36 -2.79
C LEU A 385 5.88 -2.87 -3.82
N ILE A 386 5.38 -3.78 -4.66
CA ILE A 386 4.42 -3.42 -5.71
C ILE A 386 2.99 -3.49 -5.18
N LEU A 387 2.21 -2.44 -5.42
CA LEU A 387 0.77 -2.47 -5.27
C LEU A 387 0.17 -2.92 -6.62
N ASP A 388 -0.22 -4.19 -6.73
CA ASP A 388 -0.99 -4.64 -7.89
C ASP A 388 -2.40 -4.07 -7.75
N LEU A 389 -2.67 -3.00 -8.50
CA LEU A 389 -3.61 -1.96 -8.07
C LEU A 389 -5.08 -2.36 -8.29
N SER A 390 -5.37 -3.16 -9.32
CA SER A 390 -6.72 -3.63 -9.62
C SER A 390 -6.72 -5.16 -9.82
N SER A 391 -6.18 -5.87 -8.84
CA SER A 391 -6.03 -7.33 -8.92
C SER A 391 -7.38 -8.06 -8.98
N GLU A 392 -8.45 -7.46 -8.49
CA GLU A 392 -9.80 -8.03 -8.55
C GLU A 392 -10.38 -8.08 -9.97
N ARG A 393 -9.85 -7.26 -10.89
CA ARG A 393 -10.33 -7.16 -12.28
C ARG A 393 -9.27 -7.54 -13.31
N GLN A 394 -8.04 -7.03 -13.13
CA GLN A 394 -6.95 -7.17 -14.08
C GLN A 394 -5.63 -7.43 -13.35
N PRO A 395 -5.45 -8.64 -12.77
CA PRO A 395 -4.23 -8.98 -12.05
C PRO A 395 -3.01 -8.91 -12.98
N VAL A 396 -1.95 -8.22 -12.52
CA VAL A 396 -0.69 -8.07 -13.25
C VAL A 396 0.34 -9.10 -12.79
N TYR A 397 0.22 -9.59 -11.54
CA TYR A 397 1.18 -10.53 -10.96
C TYR A 397 1.39 -11.79 -11.84
N GLU A 398 0.34 -12.30 -12.48
CA GLU A 398 0.44 -13.46 -13.39
C GLU A 398 1.21 -13.13 -14.67
N LYS A 399 0.94 -11.95 -15.26
CA LYS A 399 1.53 -11.51 -16.52
C LYS A 399 3.03 -11.23 -16.40
N LEU A 400 3.47 -10.81 -15.21
CA LEU A 400 4.87 -10.44 -14.93
C LEU A 400 5.59 -11.47 -14.07
N SER A 401 5.13 -12.73 -14.06
CA SER A 401 5.78 -13.84 -13.35
C SER A 401 6.08 -13.50 -11.88
N MET A 402 5.04 -13.11 -11.13
CA MET A 402 5.12 -12.64 -9.75
C MET A 402 6.04 -11.42 -9.59
N PHE A 403 5.87 -10.45 -10.49
CA PHE A 403 6.71 -9.23 -10.58
C PHE A 403 8.20 -9.55 -10.60
N TYR A 404 8.58 -10.63 -11.28
CA TYR A 404 9.93 -11.15 -11.36
C TYR A 404 10.58 -11.33 -9.98
N GLY A 405 9.83 -11.78 -8.98
CA GLY A 405 10.31 -12.06 -7.63
C GLY A 405 10.07 -10.94 -6.61
N GLN A 406 9.69 -9.73 -7.04
CA GLN A 406 9.49 -8.61 -6.12
C GLN A 406 8.22 -8.83 -5.28
N PRO A 407 8.22 -8.44 -3.99
CA PRO A 407 7.04 -8.58 -3.15
C PRO A 407 5.90 -7.70 -3.66
N PHE A 408 4.68 -8.21 -3.62
CA PHE A 408 3.51 -7.44 -4.02
C PHE A 408 2.34 -7.57 -3.04
N ILE A 409 1.45 -6.60 -3.09
CA ILE A 409 0.16 -6.59 -2.40
C ILE A 409 -0.94 -6.74 -3.44
N TRP A 410 -1.84 -7.70 -3.24
CA TRP A 410 -3.05 -7.86 -4.03
C TRP A 410 -4.06 -6.79 -3.59
N ASN A 411 -4.48 -5.89 -4.47
CA ASN A 411 -5.42 -4.84 -4.09
C ASN A 411 -6.75 -4.97 -4.81
N MET A 412 -7.82 -4.64 -4.07
CA MET A 412 -9.10 -4.31 -4.65
C MET A 412 -9.12 -2.80 -4.93
N LEU A 413 -9.20 -2.40 -6.21
CA LEU A 413 -9.41 -1.00 -6.57
C LEU A 413 -10.87 -0.61 -6.33
N LEU A 414 -11.80 -1.41 -6.85
CA LEU A 414 -13.25 -1.19 -6.83
C LEU A 414 -13.68 0.10 -7.56
N ASN A 415 -13.35 1.27 -7.03
CA ASN A 415 -13.90 2.55 -7.43
C ASN A 415 -12.94 3.40 -8.29
N TYR A 416 -13.50 3.99 -9.35
CA TYR A 416 -12.86 5.00 -10.19
C TYR A 416 -13.59 6.35 -10.03
N GLY A 417 -12.85 7.43 -9.80
CA GLY A 417 -13.35 8.80 -9.77
C GLY A 417 -14.35 9.15 -8.66
N GLY A 418 -14.62 8.26 -7.70
CA GLY A 418 -15.69 8.44 -6.71
C GLY A 418 -17.10 8.26 -7.30
N VAL A 419 -17.22 7.62 -8.47
CA VAL A 419 -18.53 7.44 -9.13
C VAL A 419 -19.41 6.50 -8.33
N LEU A 420 -20.66 6.92 -8.11
CA LEU A 420 -21.67 6.14 -7.38
C LEU A 420 -22.32 5.09 -8.29
N GLY A 421 -22.62 3.94 -7.71
CA GLY A 421 -23.33 2.85 -8.37
C GLY A 421 -23.20 1.55 -7.60
N MET A 422 -24.17 0.66 -7.70
CA MET A 422 -24.06 -0.68 -7.10
C MET A 422 -23.24 -1.59 -8.03
N TYR A 423 -22.03 -1.92 -7.62
CA TYR A 423 -21.11 -2.79 -8.34
C TYR A 423 -20.08 -3.42 -7.39
N GLY A 424 -19.43 -4.47 -7.84
CA GLY A 424 -18.43 -5.23 -7.10
C GLY A 424 -18.41 -6.68 -7.55
N SER A 425 -17.30 -7.37 -7.31
CA SER A 425 -17.17 -8.81 -7.59
C SER A 425 -16.81 -9.55 -6.31
N LEU A 426 -17.83 -10.03 -5.59
CA LEU A 426 -17.62 -10.82 -4.37
C LEU A 426 -16.86 -12.11 -4.68
N ASN A 427 -17.14 -12.78 -5.80
CA ASN A 427 -16.43 -14.00 -6.20
C ASN A 427 -14.92 -13.75 -6.41
N SER A 428 -14.57 -12.72 -7.18
CA SER A 428 -13.16 -12.38 -7.43
C SER A 428 -12.43 -12.05 -6.14
N VAL A 429 -13.08 -11.28 -5.25
CA VAL A 429 -12.50 -10.94 -3.95
C VAL A 429 -12.43 -12.16 -3.02
N ASN A 430 -13.38 -13.09 -3.09
CA ASN A 430 -13.42 -14.27 -2.21
C ASN A 430 -12.32 -15.29 -2.55
N GLU A 431 -11.95 -15.40 -3.83
CA GLU A 431 -10.99 -16.41 -4.31
C GLU A 431 -9.62 -15.83 -4.67
N GLY A 432 -9.58 -14.61 -5.23
CA GLY A 432 -8.40 -13.98 -5.81
C GLY A 432 -7.19 -13.95 -4.86
N PRO A 433 -7.30 -13.40 -3.64
CA PRO A 433 -6.20 -13.39 -2.68
C PRO A 433 -5.66 -14.78 -2.34
N PHE A 434 -6.54 -15.78 -2.21
CA PHE A 434 -6.11 -17.15 -1.91
C PHE A 434 -5.39 -17.79 -3.10
N ASN A 435 -5.90 -17.60 -4.32
CA ASN A 435 -5.28 -18.08 -5.55
C ASN A 435 -3.89 -17.45 -5.75
N ALA A 436 -3.78 -16.13 -5.57
CA ALA A 436 -2.51 -15.42 -5.66
C ALA A 436 -1.51 -15.87 -4.58
N SER A 437 -1.96 -16.09 -3.34
CA SER A 437 -1.08 -16.54 -2.25
C SER A 437 -0.58 -17.98 -2.42
N LYS A 438 -1.39 -18.86 -3.03
CA LYS A 438 -1.08 -20.28 -3.22
C LYS A 438 -0.43 -20.58 -4.58
N ALA A 439 -0.28 -19.57 -5.44
CA ALA A 439 0.41 -19.72 -6.71
C ALA A 439 1.88 -20.12 -6.50
N ASN A 440 2.42 -20.92 -7.42
CA ASN A 440 3.84 -21.28 -7.39
C ASN A 440 4.73 -20.04 -7.44
N ASP A 441 5.77 -20.03 -6.60
CA ASP A 441 6.71 -18.92 -6.45
C ASP A 441 6.05 -17.56 -6.13
N SER A 442 4.86 -17.58 -5.50
CA SER A 442 4.17 -16.37 -5.10
C SER A 442 5.03 -15.51 -4.18
N THR A 443 5.08 -14.22 -4.49
CA THR A 443 5.72 -13.18 -3.70
C THR A 443 4.69 -12.24 -3.07
N MET A 444 3.43 -12.70 -2.98
CA MET A 444 2.37 -11.96 -2.33
C MET A 444 2.68 -11.84 -0.84
N VAL A 445 2.73 -10.60 -0.33
CA VAL A 445 3.01 -10.31 1.08
C VAL A 445 1.82 -9.70 1.81
N GLY A 446 0.69 -9.52 1.14
CA GLY A 446 -0.48 -8.92 1.77
C GLY A 446 -1.62 -8.62 0.80
N THR A 447 -2.68 -8.08 1.36
CA THR A 447 -3.87 -7.61 0.64
C THR A 447 -4.08 -6.11 0.86
N GLY A 448 -4.92 -5.46 0.05
CA GLY A 448 -5.16 -4.04 0.24
C GLY A 448 -6.37 -3.47 -0.49
N LEU A 449 -6.65 -2.21 -0.18
CA LEU A 449 -7.77 -1.42 -0.66
C LEU A 449 -7.23 -0.16 -1.34
N THR A 450 -7.47 0.01 -2.63
CA THR A 450 -6.99 1.16 -3.41
C THR A 450 -8.08 1.91 -4.18
N PRO A 451 -9.22 2.24 -3.55
CA PRO A 451 -10.29 2.98 -4.21
C PRO A 451 -9.87 4.39 -4.56
N GLU A 452 -10.22 4.88 -5.76
CA GLU A 452 -10.06 6.29 -6.07
C GLU A 452 -10.96 7.16 -5.19
N GLY A 453 -12.18 6.70 -4.87
CA GLY A 453 -13.09 7.33 -3.92
C GLY A 453 -13.80 6.34 -2.99
N ILE A 454 -14.03 6.76 -1.75
CA ILE A 454 -14.70 5.97 -0.70
C ILE A 454 -16.13 6.48 -0.44
N ASN A 455 -16.77 6.02 0.64
CA ASN A 455 -18.17 6.32 1.00
C ASN A 455 -19.21 5.73 0.03
N GLN A 456 -18.90 4.56 -0.53
CA GLN A 456 -19.78 3.79 -1.40
C GLN A 456 -19.54 2.30 -1.18
N ASN A 457 -20.53 1.47 -1.51
CA ASN A 457 -20.43 0.01 -1.56
C ASN A 457 -19.73 -0.63 -0.34
N ASP A 458 -20.07 -0.16 0.87
CA ASP A 458 -19.46 -0.58 2.15
C ASP A 458 -19.31 -2.12 2.29
N VAL A 459 -20.25 -2.88 1.73
CA VAL A 459 -20.24 -4.35 1.70
C VAL A 459 -18.96 -4.92 1.09
N MET A 460 -18.43 -4.31 0.03
CA MET A 460 -17.22 -4.78 -0.64
C MET A 460 -15.97 -4.52 0.20
N PHE A 461 -15.92 -3.37 0.87
CA PHE A 461 -14.80 -3.00 1.73
C PHE A 461 -14.73 -3.85 2.99
N GLU A 462 -15.88 -4.13 3.62
CA GLU A 462 -15.93 -5.06 4.77
C GLU A 462 -15.55 -6.48 4.32
N PHE A 463 -16.10 -6.94 3.18
CA PHE A 463 -15.79 -8.28 2.67
C PHE A 463 -14.30 -8.48 2.39
N MET A 464 -13.67 -7.51 1.73
CA MET A 464 -12.25 -7.55 1.40
C MET A 464 -11.35 -7.44 2.65
N SER A 465 -11.70 -6.57 3.60
CA SER A 465 -10.91 -6.38 4.83
C SER A 465 -10.89 -7.64 5.70
N GLU A 466 -11.99 -8.40 5.72
CA GLU A 466 -12.03 -9.68 6.42
C GLU A 466 -11.18 -10.77 5.76
N ASN A 467 -10.92 -10.68 4.46
CA ASN A 467 -10.21 -11.72 3.71
C ASN A 467 -8.80 -11.99 4.29
N ALA A 468 -8.10 -10.94 4.70
CA ALA A 468 -6.76 -11.05 5.29
C ALA A 468 -6.71 -11.95 6.55
N TRP A 469 -7.84 -12.14 7.23
CA TRP A 469 -7.97 -12.89 8.49
C TRP A 469 -8.65 -14.25 8.31
N ARG A 470 -8.85 -14.69 7.06
CA ARG A 470 -9.44 -15.98 6.71
C ARG A 470 -8.36 -16.94 6.19
N SER A 471 -8.52 -18.22 6.47
CA SER A 471 -7.65 -19.29 5.94
C SER A 471 -8.15 -19.85 4.60
N SER A 472 -9.43 -19.64 4.27
CA SER A 472 -10.07 -20.10 3.04
C SER A 472 -11.20 -19.16 2.60
N PRO A 473 -11.64 -19.26 1.33
CA PRO A 473 -12.86 -18.62 0.86
C PRO A 473 -14.08 -19.01 1.73
N VAL A 474 -15.07 -18.13 1.80
CA VAL A 474 -16.31 -18.34 2.57
C VAL A 474 -17.51 -18.56 1.66
N ASN A 475 -18.61 -19.09 2.23
CA ASN A 475 -19.89 -19.09 1.55
C ASN A 475 -20.43 -17.65 1.48
N ILE A 476 -20.48 -17.09 0.27
CA ILE A 476 -20.87 -15.70 0.04
C ILE A 476 -22.31 -15.44 0.47
N SER A 477 -23.24 -16.38 0.22
CA SER A 477 -24.66 -16.21 0.59
C SER A 477 -24.81 -16.10 2.10
N GLU A 478 -24.18 -17.01 2.85
CA GLU A 478 -24.20 -16.98 4.32
C GLU A 478 -23.52 -15.72 4.87
N TRP A 479 -22.41 -15.30 4.27
CA TRP A 479 -21.74 -14.07 4.68
C TRP A 479 -22.63 -12.84 4.45
N ILE A 480 -23.32 -12.77 3.32
CA ILE A 480 -24.24 -11.68 2.97
C ILE A 480 -25.45 -11.64 3.92
N ASP A 481 -25.99 -12.79 4.30
CA ASP A 481 -27.09 -12.85 5.27
C ASP A 481 -26.68 -12.28 6.62
N ASN A 482 -25.50 -12.70 7.09
CA ASN A 482 -24.93 -12.20 8.33
C ASN A 482 -24.59 -10.70 8.22
N TYR A 483 -24.10 -10.23 7.09
CA TYR A 483 -23.85 -8.81 6.85
C TYR A 483 -25.14 -7.99 6.96
N ALA A 484 -26.23 -8.44 6.32
CA ALA A 484 -27.53 -7.78 6.41
C ALA A 484 -28.06 -7.72 7.84
N LEU A 485 -27.96 -8.83 8.59
CA LEU A 485 -28.36 -8.89 10.00
C LEU A 485 -27.60 -7.86 10.86
N ARG A 486 -26.27 -7.86 10.78
CA ARG A 486 -25.44 -6.93 11.58
C ARG A 486 -25.68 -5.48 11.20
N ARG A 487 -25.73 -5.19 9.90
CA ARG A 487 -25.91 -3.83 9.38
C ARG A 487 -27.23 -3.20 9.82
N TYR A 488 -28.30 -3.99 9.92
CA TYR A 488 -29.61 -3.50 10.35
C TYR A 488 -29.91 -3.74 11.83
N GLY A 489 -29.10 -4.57 12.52
CA GLY A 489 -29.22 -4.88 13.93
C GLY A 489 -30.45 -5.72 14.30
N LYS A 490 -31.15 -6.27 13.31
CA LYS A 490 -32.32 -7.14 13.47
C LYS A 490 -32.53 -8.00 12.25
N GLU A 491 -33.09 -9.18 12.45
CA GLU A 491 -33.48 -10.06 11.35
C GLU A 491 -34.61 -9.42 10.54
N ASN A 492 -34.46 -9.48 9.21
CA ASN A 492 -35.49 -9.06 8.28
C ASN A 492 -35.36 -9.89 6.99
N VAL A 493 -36.27 -10.84 6.80
CA VAL A 493 -36.26 -11.78 5.68
C VAL A 493 -36.27 -11.06 4.32
N ASN A 494 -37.03 -9.96 4.19
CA ASN A 494 -37.12 -9.20 2.95
C ASN A 494 -35.79 -8.49 2.65
N ALA A 495 -35.15 -7.92 3.67
CA ALA A 495 -33.85 -7.27 3.51
C ALA A 495 -32.76 -8.29 3.15
N THR A 496 -32.71 -9.43 3.84
CA THR A 496 -31.79 -10.53 3.54
C THR A 496 -31.98 -11.05 2.11
N SER A 497 -33.22 -11.26 1.69
CA SER A 497 -33.54 -11.68 0.31
C SER A 497 -33.07 -10.65 -0.72
N ALA A 498 -33.32 -9.36 -0.48
CA ALA A 498 -32.84 -8.28 -1.35
C ALA A 498 -31.30 -8.27 -1.47
N TRP A 499 -30.59 -8.45 -0.36
CA TRP A 499 -29.13 -8.54 -0.37
C TRP A 499 -28.61 -9.76 -1.16
N ARG A 500 -29.24 -10.93 -1.03
CA ARG A 500 -28.89 -12.11 -1.84
C ARG A 500 -29.07 -11.83 -3.33
N HIS A 501 -30.14 -11.16 -3.73
CA HIS A 501 -30.34 -10.76 -5.14
C HIS A 501 -29.27 -9.79 -5.64
N LEU A 502 -28.85 -8.83 -4.80
CA LEU A 502 -27.77 -7.90 -5.12
C LEU A 502 -26.41 -8.61 -5.22
N ALA A 503 -26.15 -9.61 -4.38
CA ALA A 503 -24.89 -10.34 -4.36
C ALA A 503 -24.68 -11.24 -5.61
N VAL A 504 -25.75 -11.75 -6.20
CA VAL A 504 -25.69 -12.62 -7.38
C VAL A 504 -25.58 -11.82 -8.68
N ARG A 505 -26.16 -10.62 -8.75
CA ARG A 505 -26.11 -9.78 -9.96
C ARG A 505 -24.70 -9.23 -10.19
N HIS A 506 -24.04 -9.78 -11.20
CA HIS A 506 -22.79 -9.24 -11.73
C HIS A 506 -23.06 -7.94 -12.48
N CYS A 507 -23.08 -6.81 -11.76
CA CYS A 507 -23.00 -5.50 -12.40
C CYS A 507 -21.53 -5.21 -12.74
N GLY A 508 -21.03 -5.84 -13.79
CA GLY A 508 -19.75 -5.48 -14.39
C GLY A 508 -19.86 -4.12 -15.08
N TYR A 509 -18.88 -3.23 -14.87
CA TYR A 509 -18.63 -2.13 -15.79
C TYR A 509 -18.30 -2.74 -17.16
N GLY A 510 -19.18 -2.52 -18.14
CA GLY A 510 -18.93 -2.86 -19.55
C GLY A 510 -17.60 -2.32 -20.06
#